data_AF-A0A7X7MJH9-F1
#
_entry.id   AF-A0A7X7MJH9-F1
#
_cell.length_a   1.000
_cell.length_b   1.000
_cell.length_c   1.000
_cell.angle_alpha   90.00
_cell.angle_beta   90.00
_cell.angle_gamma   90.00
#
_symmetry.space_group_name_H-M   'P 1'
#
loop_
_entity.id
_entity.type
_entity.pdbx_description
1 polymer ?
#
loop_
_entity_poly.entity_id
_entity_poly.type
_entity_poly.pdbx_seq_one_letter_code
_entity_poly.pdbx_strand_id
1 'polypeptide(L)' 'MSATEWIIIPCYNEQAVLRDTVSRVLHTGLQIVIVDDASTPPAAGLLHGLPVHIIRHPLNLGQGAALQTGMDFARSQG' A
#
# COMPACT_ATOMS: atom_id res chain seq x y z
N MET A 1 2.44 25.81 1.09
CA MET A 1 1.89 24.49 1.42
C MET A 1 3.03 23.50 1.27
N SER A 2 3.34 22.74 2.32
CA SER A 2 4.26 21.60 2.20
C SER A 2 3.55 20.53 1.38
N ALA A 3 4.13 20.06 0.28
CA ALA A 3 3.57 18.92 -0.45
C ALA A 3 3.68 17.68 0.45
N THR A 4 2.61 16.88 0.52
CA THR A 4 2.65 15.60 1.22
C THR A 4 3.09 14.53 0.23
N GLU A 5 4.27 13.97 0.44
CA GLU A 5 4.81 12.92 -0.43
C GLU A 5 4.34 11.53 0.05
N TRP A 6 3.94 10.71 -0.91
CA TRP A 6 3.37 9.38 -0.68
C TRP A 6 4.17 8.30 -1.40
N ILE A 7 4.32 7.15 -0.73
CA ILE A 7 4.79 5.91 -1.35
C ILE A 7 3.59 4.98 -1.53
N ILE A 8 3.37 4.57 -2.78
CA ILE A 8 2.32 3.62 -3.16
C ILE A 8 2.98 2.25 -3.35
N ILE A 9 2.48 1.26 -2.62
CA ILE A 9 2.96 -0.12 -2.69
C ILE A 9 1.78 -1.00 -3.13
N PRO A 10 1.63 -1.29 -4.43
CA PRO A 10 0.70 -2.32 -4.86
C PRO A 10 1.23 -3.68 -4.40
N CYS A 11 0.34 -4.57 -3.97
CA CYS A 11 0.72 -5.94 -3.61
C CYS A 11 -0.31 -6.98 -4.07
N TYR A 12 0.20 -8.13 -4.50
CA TYR A 12 -0.58 -9.32 -4.83
C TYR A 12 0.22 -10.58 -4.49
N ASN A 13 -0.20 -11.29 -3.43
CA ASN A 13 0.42 -12.54 -2.99
C ASN A 13 1.95 -12.47 -2.69
N GLU A 14 2.45 -11.34 -2.18
CA GLU A 14 3.86 -11.19 -1.77
C GLU A 14 4.06 -11.31 -0.25
N GLN A 15 3.33 -12.20 0.41
CA GLN A 15 3.27 -12.29 1.88
C GLN A 15 4.64 -12.45 2.53
N ALA A 16 5.56 -13.17 1.88
CA ALA A 16 6.89 -13.45 2.39
C ALA A 16 7.79 -12.20 2.55
N VAL A 17 7.54 -11.15 1.75
CA VAL A 17 8.42 -9.96 1.69
C VAL A 17 7.70 -8.68 2.10
N LEU A 18 6.36 -8.64 2.03
CA LEU A 18 5.59 -7.42 2.19
C LEU A 18 5.92 -6.68 3.49
N ARG A 19 5.92 -7.37 4.64
CA ARG A 19 6.16 -6.72 5.94
C ARG A 19 7.58 -6.15 6.04
N ASP A 20 8.59 -6.86 5.55
CA ASP A 20 9.99 -6.39 5.57
C ASP A 20 10.16 -5.18 4.65
N THR A 21 9.61 -5.24 3.43
CA THR A 21 9.61 -4.11 2.49
C THR A 21 8.97 -2.88 3.12
N VAL A 22 7.77 -3.01 3.68
CA VAL A 22 7.08 -1.87 4.33
C VAL A 22 7.88 -1.34 5.52
N SER A 23 8.44 -2.22 6.34
CA SER A 23 9.25 -1.82 7.50
C SER A 23 10.49 -1.03 7.08
N ARG A 24 11.14 -1.41 5.99
CA ARG A 24 12.29 -0.66 5.44
C ARG A 24 11.86 0.70 4.90
N VAL A 25 10.76 0.74 4.15
CA VAL A 25 10.23 1.96 3.54
C VAL A 25 9.76 2.97 4.61
N LEU A 26 9.27 2.52 5.76
CA LEU A 26 8.90 3.41 6.86
C LEU A 26 10.05 4.31 7.35
N HIS A 27 11.31 3.90 7.19
CA HIS A 27 12.47 4.74 7.56
C HIS A 27 12.62 6.00 6.69
N THR A 28 11.91 6.09 5.56
CA THR A 28 11.88 7.30 4.73
C THR A 28 11.13 8.46 5.41
N GLY A 29 10.28 8.16 6.40
CA GLY A 29 9.40 9.15 7.03
C GLY A 29 8.24 9.62 6.15
N LEU A 30 8.08 9.04 4.95
CA LEU A 30 7.00 9.34 4.02
C LEU A 30 5.72 8.59 4.37
N GLN A 31 4.58 9.13 3.93
CA GLN A 31 3.28 8.47 4.09
C GLN A 31 3.20 7.27 3.15
N ILE A 32 2.61 6.16 3.62
CA ILE A 32 2.55 4.91 2.84
C ILE A 32 1.09 4.49 2.66
N VAL A 33 0.74 4.17 1.41
CA VAL A 33 -0.50 3.46 1.07
C VAL A 33 -0.17 2.13 0.40
N ILE A 34 -0.74 1.07 0.94
CA ILE A 34 -0.68 -0.29 0.40
C ILE A 34 -1.97 -0.53 -0.37
N VAL A 35 -1.87 -1.02 -1.59
CA VAL A 35 -3.03 -1.45 -2.37
C VAL A 35 -2.95 -2.96 -2.57
N ASP A 36 -3.70 -3.68 -1.74
CA ASP A 36 -3.83 -5.13 -1.79
C ASP A 36 -4.79 -5.54 -2.91
N ASP A 37 -4.24 -6.02 -4.01
CA ASP A 37 -4.96 -6.37 -5.24
C ASP A 37 -5.57 -7.78 -5.16
N ALA A 38 -6.37 -7.99 -4.11
CA ALA A 38 -7.05 -9.25 -3.76
C ALA A 38 -6.11 -10.42 -3.42
N SER A 39 -5.04 -10.18 -2.64
CA SER A 39 -4.18 -11.25 -2.12
C SER A 39 -4.96 -12.26 -1.29
N THR A 40 -4.48 -13.50 -1.28
CA THR A 40 -4.98 -14.60 -0.44
C THR A 40 -3.82 -15.25 0.32
N PRO A 41 -3.78 -15.18 1.67
CA PRO A 41 -4.68 -14.41 2.54
C PRO A 41 -4.50 -12.87 2.36
N PRO A 42 -5.44 -12.05 2.87
CA PRO A 42 -5.33 -10.58 2.79
C PRO A 42 -4.06 -10.03 3.43
N ALA A 43 -3.49 -9.00 2.80
CA ALA A 43 -2.24 -8.37 3.22
C ALA A 43 -2.35 -7.67 4.59
N ALA A 44 -3.56 -7.21 4.95
CA ALA A 44 -3.82 -6.50 6.20
C ALA A 44 -3.31 -7.25 7.46
N GLY A 45 -3.41 -8.58 7.46
CA GLY A 45 -2.92 -9.39 8.59
C GLY A 45 -1.40 -9.29 8.80
N LEU A 46 -0.63 -9.14 7.72
CA LEU A 46 0.84 -9.03 7.77
C LEU A 46 1.33 -7.66 8.21
N LEU A 47 0.50 -6.64 7.99
CA LEU A 47 0.84 -5.24 8.21
C LEU A 47 0.27 -4.69 9.53
N HIS A 48 -0.36 -5.55 10.33
CA HIS A 48 -0.89 -5.17 11.64
C HIS A 48 0.18 -4.46 12.49
N GLY A 49 -0.22 -3.35 13.10
CA GLY A 49 0.62 -2.50 13.96
C GLY A 49 1.59 -1.58 13.23
N LEU A 50 1.64 -1.59 11.89
CA LEU A 50 2.45 -0.63 11.12
C LEU A 50 1.62 0.63 10.81
N PRO A 51 2.23 1.84 10.82
CA PRO A 51 1.53 3.09 10.54
C PRO A 51 1.38 3.29 9.01
N VAL A 52 0.56 2.45 8.38
CA VAL A 52 0.31 2.48 6.93
C VAL A 52 -1.18 2.48 6.62
N HIS A 53 -1.54 3.08 5.48
CA HIS A 53 -2.89 2.96 4.93
C HIS A 53 -3.00 1.70 4.08
N ILE A 54 -4.15 1.03 4.10
CA ILE A 54 -4.40 -0.18 3.32
C ILE A 54 -5.73 -0.03 2.59
N ILE A 55 -5.68 -0.16 1.26
CA ILE A 55 -6.84 -0.28 0.38
C ILE A 55 -6.82 -1.69 -0.17
N ARG A 56 -7.97 -2.34 -0.25
CA ARG A 56 -8.09 -3.69 -0.80
C ARG A 56 -9.05 -3.71 -1.98
N HIS A 57 -8.61 -4.29 -3.08
CA HIS A 57 -9.49 -4.64 -4.19
C HIS A 57 -10.25 -5.93 -3.88
N PRO A 58 -11.54 -6.01 -4.27
CA PRO A 58 -12.34 -7.22 -4.08
C PRO A 58 -11.93 -8.36 -5.04
N LEU A 59 -11.32 -8.04 -6.17
CA LEU A 59 -10.74 -8.97 -7.14
C LEU A 59 -9.41 -8.40 -7.66
N ASN A 60 -8.55 -9.25 -8.22
CA ASN A 60 -7.30 -8.80 -8.81
C ASN A 60 -7.61 -7.99 -10.09
N LEU A 61 -7.27 -6.70 -10.08
CA LEU A 61 -7.46 -5.75 -11.18
C LEU A 61 -6.16 -5.49 -11.96
N GLY A 62 -5.04 -6.04 -11.47
CA GLY A 62 -3.71 -5.86 -12.02
C GLY A 62 -2.98 -4.65 -11.45
N GLN A 63 -1.65 -4.67 -11.60
CA GLN A 63 -0.76 -3.66 -11.04
C GLN A 63 -1.10 -2.22 -11.47
N GLY A 64 -1.52 -2.02 -12.72
CA GLY A 64 -1.90 -0.69 -13.22
C GLY A 64 -3.10 -0.10 -12.47
N ALA A 65 -4.13 -0.92 -12.23
CA ALA A 65 -5.29 -0.52 -11.45
C ALA A 65 -4.91 -0.26 -9.98
N ALA A 66 -4.09 -1.13 -9.38
CA ALA A 66 -3.62 -0.93 -8.01
C ALA A 66 -2.81 0.38 -7.83
N LEU A 67 -1.95 0.70 -8.80
CA LEU A 67 -1.24 1.99 -8.82
C LEU A 67 -2.20 3.17 -8.97
N GLN A 68 -3.17 3.08 -9.88
CA GLN A 68 -4.19 4.12 -10.08
C GLN A 68 -4.96 4.39 -8.77
N THR A 69 -5.43 3.33 -8.10
CA THR A 69 -6.12 3.43 -6.82
C THR A 69 -5.24 4.09 -5.75
N GLY A 70 -3.96 3.73 -5.68
CA GLY A 70 -3.02 4.37 -4.75
C GLY A 70 -2.77 5.84 -5.06
N MET A 71 -2.65 6.20 -6.35
CA MET A 71 -2.48 7.59 -6.78
C MET A 71 -3.73 8.43 -6.48
N ASP A 72 -4.92 7.90 -6.75
CA ASP A 72 -6.19 8.56 -6.45
C ASP A 72 -6.35 8.76 -4.95
N PHE A 73 -6.00 7.76 -4.14
CA PHE A 73 -5.96 7.89 -2.70
C PHE A 73 -4.99 8.99 -2.26
N ALA A 74 -3.72 8.93 -2.69
CA ALA A 74 -2.71 9.91 -2.30
C ALA A 74 -3.15 11.35 -2.66
N ARG A 75 -3.70 11.55 -3.85
CA ARG A 75 -4.25 12.83 -4.32
C ARG A 75 -5.44 13.32 -3.48
N SER A 76 -6.23 12.41 -2.93
CA SER A 76 -7.37 12.78 -2.06
C SER A 76 -6.94 13.27 -0.67
N GLN A 77 -5.68 13.05 -0.26
CA GLN A 77 -5.17 13.39 1.05
C GLN A 77 -4.55 14.81 1.14
N GLY A 78 -4.45 15.54 0.03
CA GLY A 78 -3.95 16.93 -0.03
C GLY A 78 -2.92 17.14 -1.13
#